data_AF-A0A1J7JK37-F1
#
_entry.id   AF-A0A1J7JK37-F1
#
_cell.length_a   1.000
_cell.length_b   1.000
_cell.length_c   1.000
_cell.angle_alpha   90.00
_cell.angle_beta   90.00
_cell.angle_gamma   90.00
#
_symmetry.space_group_name_H-M   'P 1'
#
loop_
_entity.id
_entity.type
_entity.pdbx_description
1 polymer ?
#
loop_
_entity_poly.entity_id
_entity_poly.type
_entity_poly.pdbx_seq_one_letter_code
_entity_poly.pdbx_strand_id
1 'polypeptide(L)'
;MTQKELEDWLQTEASTSSGWSKNDGSGESVGHDSGRHIVKILEKNPSRDPSKYDDDDIAHMRKVVSYCARHLAQEEKAKHDTSSKSYKSLKNWGHDALKAEGSG
;
A
#
# COMPACT_ATOMS: atom_id res chain seq x y z
N MET A 1 3.48 1.46 -8.85
CA MET A 1 2.64 0.24 -8.93
C MET A 1 1.30 0.60 -9.54
N THR A 2 0.76 -0.22 -10.42
CA THR A 2 -0.56 -0.02 -11.05
C THR A 2 -1.68 -0.62 -10.21
N GLN A 3 -2.93 -0.30 -10.54
CA GLN A 3 -4.11 -0.88 -9.89
C GLN A 3 -4.09 -2.42 -9.98
N LYS A 4 -3.94 -2.96 -11.19
CA LYS A 4 -3.92 -4.40 -11.43
C LYS A 4 -2.81 -5.12 -10.66
N GLU A 5 -1.62 -4.52 -10.61
CA GLU A 5 -0.50 -5.06 -9.83
C GLU A 5 -0.79 -5.11 -8.33
N LEU A 6 -1.54 -4.13 -7.80
CA LEU A 6 -1.97 -4.12 -6.40
C LEU A 6 -3.04 -5.15 -6.12
N GLU A 7 -4.04 -5.26 -7.00
CA GLU A 7 -5.05 -6.32 -6.90
C GLU A 7 -4.42 -7.71 -6.88
N ASP A 8 -3.53 -8.00 -7.83
CA ASP A 8 -2.86 -9.30 -7.92
C ASP A 8 -1.99 -9.56 -6.69
N TRP A 9 -1.31 -8.52 -6.18
CA TRP A 9 -0.53 -8.63 -4.96
C TRP A 9 -1.38 -8.96 -3.73
N LEU A 10 -2.53 -8.30 -3.55
CA LEU A 10 -3.42 -8.50 -2.40
C LEU A 10 -4.01 -9.91 -2.33
N GLN A 11 -4.06 -10.63 -3.45
CA GLN A 11 -4.50 -12.02 -3.48
C GLN A 11 -3.44 -13.01 -2.99
N THR A 12 -2.20 -12.58 -2.76
CA THR A 12 -1.11 -13.47 -2.35
C THR A 12 -1.09 -13.73 -0.84
N GLU A 13 -0.64 -14.92 -0.44
CA GLU A 13 -0.38 -15.25 0.97
C GLU A 13 0.62 -14.29 1.62
N ALA A 14 1.61 -13.82 0.83
CA ALA A 14 2.58 -12.84 1.30
C ALA A 14 1.91 -11.53 1.72
N SER A 15 0.85 -11.11 1.01
CA SER A 15 0.10 -9.90 1.33
C SER A 15 -0.80 -10.09 2.55
N THR A 16 -1.55 -11.19 2.62
CA THR A 16 -2.51 -11.47 3.70
C THR A 16 -1.84 -11.75 5.04
N SER A 17 -0.62 -12.32 5.05
CA SER A 17 0.15 -12.64 6.26
C SER A 17 1.08 -11.53 6.75
N SER A 18 1.10 -10.37 6.09
CA SER A 18 2.05 -9.29 6.37
C SER A 18 1.41 -8.04 6.96
N GLY A 19 2.09 -7.46 7.95
CA GLY A 19 1.72 -6.20 8.58
C GLY A 19 1.08 -6.36 9.97
N TRP A 20 0.58 -5.25 10.49
CA TRP A 20 -0.07 -5.20 11.80
C TRP A 20 -1.53 -5.63 11.70
N SER A 21 -1.96 -6.63 12.46
CA SER A 21 -3.34 -7.10 12.50
C SER A 21 -4.29 -6.05 13.06
N LYS A 22 -5.44 -5.88 12.43
CA LYS A 22 -6.53 -5.03 12.92
C LYS A 22 -7.11 -5.63 14.21
N ASN A 23 -7.48 -4.76 15.15
CA ASN A 23 -8.13 -5.16 16.41
C ASN A 23 -9.66 -5.28 16.26
N ASP A 24 -10.15 -5.65 15.08
CA ASP A 24 -11.58 -5.75 14.76
C ASP A 24 -12.07 -7.21 14.64
N GLY A 25 -11.20 -8.18 14.94
CA GLY A 25 -11.51 -9.61 14.87
C GLY A 25 -11.53 -10.20 13.46
N SER A 26 -11.24 -9.40 12.41
CA SER A 26 -11.20 -9.87 11.03
C SER A 26 -9.98 -10.75 10.71
N GLY A 27 -8.93 -10.68 11.54
CA GLY A 27 -7.64 -11.32 11.28
C GLY A 27 -6.83 -10.64 10.17
N GLU A 28 -7.35 -9.57 9.56
CA GLU A 28 -6.71 -8.84 8.48
C GLU A 28 -5.68 -7.82 8.99
N SER A 29 -4.63 -7.55 8.21
CA SER A 29 -3.70 -6.46 8.51
C SER A 29 -4.18 -5.08 8.05
N VAL A 30 -3.82 -4.04 8.80
CA VAL A 30 -4.11 -2.64 8.47
C VAL A 30 -3.60 -2.27 7.08
N GLY A 31 -2.44 -2.81 6.70
CA GLY A 31 -1.86 -2.59 5.38
C GLY A 31 -2.68 -3.25 4.27
N HIS A 32 -3.11 -4.50 4.46
CA HIS A 32 -3.90 -5.22 3.47
C HIS A 32 -5.26 -4.52 3.22
N ASP A 33 -5.92 -4.10 4.30
CA ASP A 33 -7.17 -3.32 4.21
C ASP A 33 -6.96 -1.99 3.48
N SER A 34 -5.86 -1.30 3.79
CA SER A 34 -5.46 -0.07 3.10
C SER A 34 -5.24 -0.31 1.59
N GLY A 35 -4.61 -1.41 1.21
CA GLY A 35 -4.40 -1.79 -0.18
C GLY A 35 -5.72 -1.97 -0.92
N ARG A 36 -6.70 -2.66 -0.33
CA ARG A 36 -8.03 -2.79 -0.93
C ARG A 36 -8.73 -1.45 -1.09
N HIS A 37 -8.57 -0.55 -0.13
CA HIS A 37 -9.13 0.79 -0.24
C HIS A 37 -8.47 1.57 -1.41
N ILE A 38 -7.14 1.47 -1.58
CA ILE A 38 -6.46 2.07 -2.74
C ILE A 38 -7.02 1.52 -4.06
N VAL A 39 -7.24 0.19 -4.17
CA VAL A 39 -7.88 -0.41 -5.35
C VAL A 39 -9.24 0.22 -5.61
N LYS A 40 -10.11 0.33 -4.60
CA LYS A 40 -11.44 0.96 -4.73
C LYS A 40 -11.37 2.41 -5.21
N ILE A 41 -10.41 3.19 -4.70
CA ILE A 41 -10.20 4.59 -5.14
C ILE A 41 -9.82 4.63 -6.61
N LEU A 42 -8.91 3.74 -7.04
CA LEU A 42 -8.45 3.66 -8.44
C LEU A 42 -9.56 3.16 -9.37
N GLU A 43 -10.40 2.21 -8.93
CA GLU A 43 -11.58 1.73 -9.66
C GLU A 43 -12.65 2.83 -9.82
N LYS A 44 -12.89 3.60 -8.75
CA LYS A 44 -13.85 4.72 -8.73
C LYS A 44 -13.39 5.86 -9.63
N ASN A 45 -12.09 6.14 -9.69
CA ASN A 45 -11.52 7.26 -10.42
C ASN A 45 -10.29 6.85 -11.26
N PRO A 46 -10.48 6.07 -12.33
CA PRO A 46 -9.37 5.54 -13.14
C PRO A 46 -8.60 6.65 -13.88
N SER A 47 -9.28 7.77 -14.18
CA SER A 47 -8.66 8.97 -14.77
C SER A 47 -7.83 9.78 -13.76
N ARG A 48 -7.88 9.45 -12.47
CA ARG A 48 -7.21 10.16 -11.37
C ARG A 48 -7.53 11.65 -11.32
N ASP A 49 -8.77 12.00 -11.67
CA ASP A 49 -9.24 13.38 -11.67
C ASP A 49 -9.36 13.88 -10.22
N PRO A 50 -8.60 14.90 -9.80
CA PRO A 50 -8.63 15.37 -8.42
C PRO A 50 -10.01 15.81 -7.95
N SER A 51 -10.88 16.25 -8.85
CA SER A 51 -12.24 16.72 -8.51
C SER A 51 -13.21 15.58 -8.18
N LYS A 52 -12.86 14.33 -8.47
CA LYS A 52 -13.71 13.15 -8.25
C LYS A 52 -13.40 12.41 -6.95
N TYR A 53 -12.40 12.85 -6.20
CA TYR A 53 -12.12 12.30 -4.87
C TYR A 53 -13.00 12.98 -3.84
N ASP A 54 -13.55 12.18 -2.93
CA ASP A 54 -14.19 12.72 -1.73
C ASP A 54 -13.18 12.89 -0.59
N ASP A 55 -13.64 13.44 0.54
CA ASP A 55 -12.79 13.71 1.69
C ASP A 55 -12.20 12.43 2.30
N ASP A 56 -12.91 11.31 2.22
CA ASP A 56 -12.46 10.01 2.74
C ASP A 56 -11.34 9.43 1.85
N ASP A 57 -11.50 9.50 0.52
CA ASP A 57 -10.46 9.14 -0.45
C ASP A 57 -9.19 9.96 -0.18
N ILE A 58 -9.34 11.28 -0.02
CA ILE A 58 -8.22 12.21 0.22
C ILE A 58 -7.54 11.91 1.56
N ALA A 59 -8.31 11.70 2.62
CA ALA A 59 -7.79 11.35 3.94
C ALA A 59 -7.00 10.04 3.90
N HIS A 60 -7.52 9.03 3.20
CA HIS A 60 -6.83 7.75 3.03
C HIS A 60 -5.54 7.90 2.22
N MET A 61 -5.57 8.62 1.09
CA MET A 61 -4.37 8.88 0.29
C MET A 61 -3.27 9.58 1.10
N ARG A 62 -3.63 10.58 1.94
CA ARG A 62 -2.66 11.24 2.84
C ARG A 62 -2.06 10.27 3.86
N LYS A 63 -2.86 9.35 4.39
CA LYS A 63 -2.40 8.29 5.30
C LYS A 63 -1.41 7.37 4.60
N VAL A 64 -1.71 6.96 3.37
CA VAL A 64 -0.82 6.11 2.54
C VAL A 64 0.53 6.80 2.32
N VAL A 65 0.53 8.05 1.83
CA VAL A 65 1.77 8.81 1.59
C VAL A 65 2.59 8.93 2.87
N SER A 66 1.95 9.29 3.98
CA SER A 66 2.62 9.44 5.28
C SER A 66 3.20 8.12 5.80
N TYR A 67 2.52 7.00 5.56
CA TYR A 67 3.00 5.68 5.93
C TYR A 67 4.24 5.30 5.13
N CYS A 68 4.17 5.42 3.79
CA CYS A 68 5.27 5.07 2.89
C CYS A 68 6.49 5.94 3.16
N ALA A 69 6.34 7.26 3.27
CA ALA A 69 7.46 8.17 3.55
C ALA A 69 8.18 7.83 4.85
N ARG A 70 7.44 7.58 5.94
CA ARG A 70 8.02 7.20 7.23
C ARG A 70 8.71 5.84 7.16
N HIS A 71 8.09 4.86 6.50
CA HIS A 71 8.67 3.51 6.39
C HIS A 71 9.94 3.52 5.53
N LEU A 72 9.94 4.19 4.38
CA LEU A 72 11.11 4.31 3.53
C LEU A 72 12.27 4.98 4.28
N ALA A 73 12.02 6.06 5.02
CA ALA A 73 13.05 6.71 5.84
C ALA A 73 13.63 5.80 6.96
N GLN A 74 12.84 4.83 7.45
CA GLN A 74 13.30 3.81 8.40
C GLN A 74 14.07 2.68 7.70
N GLU A 75 13.68 2.36 6.46
CA GLU A 75 14.22 1.26 5.65
C GLU A 75 15.50 1.60 4.89
N GLU A 76 15.85 2.87 4.67
CA GLU A 76 17.16 3.28 4.11
C GLU A 76 18.38 2.68 4.86
N LYS A 77 18.18 2.13 6.07
CA LYS A 77 19.18 1.40 6.85
C LYS A 77 19.14 -0.13 6.68
N ALA A 78 18.04 -0.68 6.15
CA ALA A 78 17.79 -2.11 5.98
C ALA A 78 17.79 -2.45 4.48
N LYS A 79 18.79 -3.23 4.05
CA LYS A 79 18.99 -3.64 2.65
C LYS A 79 17.69 -4.12 1.98
N HIS A 80 17.55 -3.81 0.68
CA HIS A 80 16.49 -4.22 -0.25
C HIS A 80 16.24 -5.74 -0.30
N ASP A 81 15.62 -6.28 0.75
CA ASP A 81 15.22 -7.68 0.83
C ASP A 81 13.72 -7.79 0.50
N THR A 82 13.41 -8.35 -0.67
CA THR A 82 12.04 -8.58 -1.14
C THR A 82 11.29 -9.64 -0.31
N SER A 83 12.01 -10.42 0.50
CA SER A 83 11.41 -11.37 1.43
C SER A 83 11.04 -10.74 2.78
N SER A 84 11.53 -9.53 3.04
CA SER A 84 11.33 -8.82 4.31
C SER A 84 9.86 -8.49 4.58
N LYS A 85 9.52 -8.40 5.87
CA LYS A 85 8.18 -7.97 6.30
C LYS A 85 7.88 -6.54 5.87
N SER A 86 8.90 -5.69 5.78
CA SER A 86 8.70 -4.30 5.41
C SER A 86 8.42 -4.11 3.91
N TYR A 87 9.17 -4.78 3.03
CA TYR A 87 8.87 -4.76 1.59
C TYR A 87 7.43 -5.23 1.32
N LYS A 88 7.03 -6.35 1.93
CA LYS A 88 5.65 -6.87 1.83
C LYS A 88 4.62 -5.87 2.35
N SER A 89 4.96 -5.18 3.45
CA SER A 89 4.10 -4.14 4.00
C SER A 89 3.95 -2.95 3.05
N LEU A 90 5.04 -2.37 2.55
CA LEU A 90 5.01 -1.27 1.58
C LEU A 90 4.15 -1.62 0.36
N LYS A 91 4.26 -2.85 -0.16
CA LYS A 91 3.40 -3.32 -1.27
C LYS A 91 1.93 -3.37 -0.90
N ASN A 92 1.57 -3.78 0.33
CA ASN A 92 0.18 -3.68 0.81
C ASN A 92 -0.33 -2.24 0.82
N TRP A 93 0.56 -1.26 1.01
CA TRP A 93 0.24 0.18 0.95
C TRP A 93 0.34 0.76 -0.47
N GLY A 94 0.41 -0.07 -1.51
CA GLY A 94 0.46 0.38 -2.90
C GLY A 94 1.82 0.88 -3.36
N HIS A 95 2.87 0.74 -2.54
CA HIS A 95 4.22 1.20 -2.84
C HIS A 95 5.16 0.03 -3.10
N ASP A 96 5.74 -0.02 -4.29
CA ASP A 96 6.76 -1.01 -4.63
C ASP A 96 8.13 -0.34 -4.62
N ALA A 97 8.88 -0.56 -3.54
CA ALA A 97 10.16 0.11 -3.30
C ALA A 97 11.17 -0.16 -4.43
N LEU A 98 11.20 -1.36 -5.01
CA LEU A 98 12.13 -1.68 -6.10
C LEU A 98 11.82 -0.92 -7.40
N LYS A 99 10.54 -0.63 -7.65
CA LYS A 99 10.13 0.18 -8.82
C LYS A 99 10.28 1.68 -8.57
N ALA A 100 10.16 2.13 -7.32
CA ALA A 100 10.30 3.54 -6.98
C ALA A 100 11.75 4.03 -7.16
N GLU A 101 12.73 3.22 -6.78
CA GLU A 101 14.18 3.52 -6.92
C GLU A 101 14.64 3.62 -8.39
N GLY A 102 13.93 2.99 -9.33
CA GLY A 102 14.26 3.02 -10.76
C GLY A 102 13.67 4.20 -11.54
N SER A 103 12.95 5.11 -10.88
CA SER A 103 12.25 6.23 -11.52
C SER A 103 12.86 7.62 -11.19
N GLY A 104 14.13 7.64 -10.74
CA GLY A 104 14.89 8.86 -10.46
C GLY A 104 15.50 9.51 -11.70
#